data_AF-A0A382RAR2-F1
#
_entry.id   AF-A0A382RAR2-F1
#
_cell.length_a   1.000
_cell.length_b   1.000
_cell.length_c   1.000
_cell.angle_alpha   90.00
_cell.angle_beta   90.00
_cell.angle_gamma   90.00
#
_symmetry.space_group_name_H-M   'P 1'
#
loop_
_entity.id
_entity.type
_entity.pdbx_description
1 polymer ?
#
loop_
_entity_poly.entity_id
_entity_poly.type
_entity_poly.pdbx_seq_one_letter_code
_entity_poly.pdbx_strand_id
1 'polypeptide(L)'
;MTKEGFLVDYGDLDEVKHWLDENYDHTFVIDHDDPWMATFQELHNAGVCKLIVQEEGPGMEGTAFRICTWVDEWLRERTSGRAWVISVEARENDKNSSIYTNPDAGFKGWNR
;
A
#
# COMPACT_ATOMS: atom_id res chain seq x y z
N MET A 1 -8.35 11.82 -19.46
CA MET A 1 -7.71 10.88 -20.39
C MET A 1 -6.39 11.53 -20.80
N THR A 2 -5.28 10.80 -20.75
CA THR A 2 -4.00 11.33 -21.24
C THR A 2 -4.10 11.63 -22.74
N LYS A 3 -3.12 12.32 -23.31
CA LYS A 3 -3.10 12.64 -24.75
C LYS A 3 -3.09 11.35 -25.60
N GLU A 4 -2.60 10.26 -25.02
CA GLU A 4 -2.42 8.92 -25.57
C GLU A 4 -3.67 8.04 -25.41
N GLY A 5 -4.68 8.50 -24.66
CA GLY A 5 -5.94 7.80 -24.50
C GLY A 5 -6.08 6.95 -23.22
N PHE A 6 -5.11 7.01 -22.31
CA PHE A 6 -5.17 6.24 -21.07
C PHE A 6 -6.00 6.94 -19.98
N LEU A 7 -6.70 6.14 -19.17
CA LEU A 7 -7.35 6.61 -17.94
C LEU A 7 -6.30 6.92 -16.86
N VAL A 8 -5.29 6.04 -16.76
CA VAL A 8 -4.10 6.08 -15.89
C VAL A 8 -2.91 5.65 -16.76
N ASP A 9 -1.82 6.40 -16.77
CA ASP A 9 -0.60 6.01 -17.47
C ASP A 9 0.08 4.88 -16.69
N TYR A 10 0.49 3.81 -17.38
CA TYR A 10 1.19 2.71 -16.73
C TYR A 10 2.57 3.11 -16.21
N GLY A 11 3.22 4.12 -16.81
CA GLY A 11 4.48 4.67 -16.29
C GLY A 11 4.32 5.38 -14.95
N ASP A 12 3.12 5.86 -14.62
CA ASP A 12 2.86 6.47 -13.31
C ASP A 12 2.89 5.42 -12.18
N LEU A 13 2.67 4.13 -12.49
CA LEU A 13 2.67 3.07 -11.48
C LEU A 13 4.07 2.77 -10.91
N ASP A 14 5.13 3.34 -11.48
CA ASP A 14 6.49 3.22 -10.94
C ASP A 14 6.59 3.77 -9.50
N GLU A 15 5.81 4.79 -9.16
CA GLU A 15 5.75 5.30 -7.78
C GLU A 15 5.05 4.32 -6.84
N VAL A 16 3.98 3.66 -7.30
CA VAL A 16 3.30 2.62 -6.53
C VAL A 16 4.27 1.46 -6.30
N LYS A 17 5.00 1.05 -7.34
CA LYS A 17 6.04 0.04 -7.22
C LYS A 17 7.12 0.45 -6.23
N HIS A 18 7.61 1.68 -6.31
CA HIS A 18 8.64 2.18 -5.40
C HIS A 18 8.17 2.16 -3.95
N TRP A 19 6.94 2.61 -3.70
CA TRP A 19 6.36 2.55 -2.36
C TRP A 19 6.23 1.13 -1.83
N LEU A 20 5.83 0.17 -2.68
CA LEU A 20 5.79 -1.25 -2.31
C LEU A 20 7.19 -1.79 -1.99
N ASP A 21 8.19 -1.47 -2.81
CA ASP A 21 9.58 -1.87 -2.58
C ASP A 21 10.10 -1.27 -1.26
N GLU A 22 9.77 -0.02 -0.95
CA GLU A 22 10.18 0.62 0.30
C GLU A 22 9.51 0.04 1.56
N ASN A 23 8.27 -0.45 1.45
CA ASN A 23 7.51 -0.95 2.60
C ASN A 23 7.63 -2.47 2.78
N TYR A 24 7.86 -3.24 1.70
CA TYR A 24 7.74 -4.70 1.74
C TYR A 24 8.95 -5.46 1.18
N ASP A 25 9.75 -4.89 0.28
CA ASP A 25 10.92 -5.61 -0.24
C ASP A 25 12.09 -5.53 0.76
N HIS A 26 12.60 -6.70 1.16
CA HIS A 26 13.68 -6.83 2.15
C HIS A 26 13.43 -6.03 3.45
N THR A 27 12.17 -5.89 3.86
CA THR A 27 11.77 -5.24 5.11
C THR A 27 11.36 -6.25 6.16
N PHE A 28 11.23 -5.77 7.41
CA PHE A 28 10.69 -6.52 8.53
C PHE A 28 9.45 -5.79 9.04
N VAL A 29 8.28 -6.32 8.68
CA VAL A 29 6.98 -5.72 9.00
C VAL A 29 6.46 -6.27 10.33
N ILE A 30 6.11 -5.38 11.25
CA ILE A 30 5.58 -5.75 12.57
C ILE A 30 4.34 -4.94 12.92
N ASP A 31 3.55 -5.46 13.86
CA ASP A 31 2.44 -4.73 14.46
C ASP A 31 2.97 -3.64 15.42
N HIS A 32 2.22 -2.54 15.56
CA HIS A 32 2.53 -1.47 16.50
C HIS A 32 2.49 -1.90 17.98
N ASP A 33 1.68 -2.92 18.31
CA ASP A 33 1.52 -3.48 19.65
C ASP A 33 2.47 -4.67 19.92
N ASP A 34 3.50 -4.88 19.08
CA ASP A 34 4.46 -5.97 19.29
C ASP A 34 5.22 -5.81 20.62
N PRO A 35 5.22 -6.82 21.52
CA PRO A 35 5.85 -6.71 22.83
C PRO A 35 7.38 -6.54 22.78
N TRP A 36 8.00 -6.80 21.63
CA TRP A 36 9.44 -6.66 21.38
C TRP A 36 9.79 -5.45 20.49
N MET A 37 8.85 -4.53 20.28
CA MET A 37 9.05 -3.30 19.48
C MET A 37 10.36 -2.59 19.80
N ALA A 38 10.69 -2.41 21.08
CA ALA A 38 11.95 -1.77 21.49
C ALA A 38 13.19 -2.51 20.97
N THR A 39 13.21 -3.84 21.07
CA THR A 39 14.30 -4.68 20.56
C THR A 39 14.40 -4.59 19.04
N PHE A 40 13.27 -4.64 18.33
CA PHE A 40 13.28 -4.52 16.86
C PHE A 40 13.74 -3.14 16.40
N GLN A 41 13.42 -2.08 17.15
CA GLN A 41 13.92 -0.74 16.89
C GLN A 41 15.45 -0.65 17.07
N GLU A 42 16.01 -1.31 18.08
CA GLU A 42 17.47 -1.40 18.25
C GLU A 42 18.13 -2.11 17.06
N LEU A 43 17.55 -3.22 16.60
CA LEU A 43 18.04 -3.95 15.42
C LEU A 43 17.95 -3.10 14.14
N HIS A 44 16.87 -2.32 14.00
CA HIS A 44 16.72 -1.38 12.90
C HIS A 44 17.83 -0.31 12.90
N ASN A 45 18.05 0.31 14.06
CA ASN A 45 19.06 1.36 14.24
C ASN A 45 20.48 0.81 14.03
N ALA A 46 20.72 -0.46 14.35
CA ALA A 46 21.97 -1.15 14.09
C ALA A 46 22.16 -1.57 12.62
N GLY A 47 21.15 -1.35 11.75
CA GLY A 47 21.19 -1.71 10.34
C GLY A 47 20.99 -3.20 10.06
N VAL A 48 20.48 -3.96 11.04
CA VAL A 48 20.25 -5.41 10.91
C VAL A 48 19.00 -5.70 10.07
N CYS A 49 17.97 -4.87 10.18
CA CYS A 49 16.75 -4.96 9.37
C CYS A 49 16.16 -3.57 9.07
N LYS A 50 15.35 -3.48 8.01
CA LYS A 50 14.51 -2.29 7.76
C LYS A 50 13.14 -2.51 8.39
N LEU A 51 12.90 -1.91 9.55
CA LEU A 51 11.66 -2.08 10.30
C LEU A 51 10.54 -1.23 9.68
N ILE A 52 9.39 -1.85 9.45
CA ILE A 52 8.16 -1.18 9.00
C ILE A 52 7.07 -1.51 10.01
N VAL A 53 6.53 -0.49 10.66
CA VAL A 53 5.41 -0.66 11.58
C VAL A 53 4.10 -0.56 10.79
N GLN A 54 3.25 -1.56 10.94
CA GLN A 54 1.95 -1.68 10.28
C GLN A 54 0.84 -1.75 11.33
N GLU A 55 0.16 -0.62 11.53
CA GLU A 55 -0.91 -0.47 12.53
C GLU A 55 -2.13 -1.36 12.22
N GLU A 56 -2.32 -1.70 10.94
CA GLU A 56 -3.42 -2.54 10.49
C GLU A 56 -3.14 -4.05 10.65
N GLY A 57 -1.97 -4.36 11.23
CA GLY A 57 -1.46 -5.70 11.43
C GLY A 57 -0.69 -6.24 10.23
N PRO A 58 0.38 -7.02 10.42
CA PRO A 58 1.28 -7.48 9.35
C PRO A 58 0.69 -8.61 8.47
N GLY A 59 -0.56 -9.03 8.73
CA GLY A 59 -1.27 -10.04 7.93
C GLY A 59 -1.67 -9.54 6.55
N MET A 60 -2.20 -10.44 5.71
CA MET A 60 -2.60 -10.10 4.34
C MET A 60 -3.86 -9.22 4.31
N GLU A 61 -4.75 -9.32 5.29
CA GLU A 61 -5.91 -8.42 5.44
C GLU A 61 -5.46 -6.97 5.65
N GLY A 62 -4.59 -6.74 6.64
CA GLY A 62 -4.04 -5.41 6.95
C GLY A 62 -3.20 -4.87 5.79
N THR A 63 -2.42 -5.74 5.14
CA THR A 63 -1.61 -5.38 3.97
C THR A 63 -2.48 -4.96 2.79
N ALA A 64 -3.52 -5.72 2.45
CA ALA A 64 -4.44 -5.36 1.38
C ALA A 64 -5.16 -4.04 1.66
N PHE A 65 -5.59 -3.82 2.91
CA PHE A 65 -6.20 -2.56 3.34
C PHE A 65 -5.24 -1.37 3.19
N ARG A 66 -4.00 -1.49 3.71
CA ARG A 66 -3.00 -0.42 3.69
C ARG A 66 -2.60 -0.04 2.27
N ILE A 67 -2.33 -1.04 1.42
CA ILE A 67 -2.03 -0.80 0.00
C ILE A 67 -3.23 -0.14 -0.69
N CYS A 68 -4.45 -0.64 -0.47
CA CYS A 68 -5.63 -0.07 -1.11
C CYS A 68 -5.85 1.39 -0.73
N THR A 69 -5.71 1.72 0.56
CA THR A 69 -5.89 3.08 1.08
C THR A 69 -4.86 4.03 0.46
N TRP A 70 -3.58 3.67 0.54
CA TRP A 70 -2.50 4.51 0.02
C TRP A 70 -2.58 4.69 -1.50
N VAL A 71 -2.79 3.61 -2.27
CA VAL A 71 -2.88 3.68 -3.73
C VAL A 71 -4.14 4.44 -4.18
N ASP A 72 -5.27 4.31 -3.48
CA ASP A 72 -6.49 5.05 -3.83
C ASP A 72 -6.31 6.55 -3.65
N GLU A 73 -5.72 6.98 -2.54
CA GLU A 73 -5.39 8.39 -2.29
C GLU A 73 -4.43 8.94 -3.36
N TRP A 74 -3.32 8.24 -3.58
CA TRP A 74 -2.32 8.58 -4.59
C TRP A 74 -2.95 8.71 -5.99
N LEU A 75 -3.78 7.73 -6.37
CA LEU A 75 -4.39 7.68 -7.70
C LEU A 75 -5.42 8.81 -7.89
N ARG A 76 -6.23 9.09 -6.86
CA ARG A 76 -7.20 10.17 -6.91
C ARG A 76 -6.53 11.53 -7.00
N GLU A 77 -5.47 11.78 -6.24
CA GLU A 77 -4.71 13.02 -6.32
C GLU A 77 -4.17 13.24 -7.74
N ARG A 78 -3.44 12.24 -8.26
CA ARG A 78 -2.77 12.32 -9.55
C ARG A 78 -3.72 12.42 -10.74
N THR A 79 -4.92 11.84 -10.60
CA THR A 79 -5.93 11.86 -11.66
C THR A 79 -7.02 12.91 -11.46
N SER A 80 -6.90 13.76 -10.43
CA SER A 80 -7.93 14.74 -10.04
C SER A 80 -9.31 14.10 -9.82
N GLY A 81 -9.33 12.92 -9.19
CA GLY A 81 -10.53 12.15 -8.85
C GLY A 81 -11.14 11.34 -10.00
N ARG A 82 -10.48 11.27 -11.17
CA ARG A 82 -10.99 10.53 -12.34
C ARG A 82 -10.82 9.02 -12.24
N ALA A 83 -9.84 8.56 -11.49
CA ALA A 83 -9.56 7.15 -11.25
C ALA A 83 -9.49 6.87 -9.75
N TRP A 84 -9.80 5.64 -9.38
CA TRP A 84 -9.82 5.14 -8.01
C TRP A 84 -9.55 3.63 -8.02
N VAL A 85 -9.12 3.11 -6.89
CA VAL A 85 -8.91 1.67 -6.68
C VAL A 85 -10.24 1.03 -6.30
N ILE A 86 -10.57 -0.09 -6.95
CA ILE A 86 -11.77 -0.89 -6.64
C ILE A 86 -11.46 -1.91 -5.54
N SER A 87 -10.31 -2.57 -5.63
CA SER A 87 -9.88 -3.59 -4.68
C SER A 87 -8.38 -3.84 -4.81
N VAL A 88 -7.78 -4.37 -3.75
CA VAL A 88 -6.42 -4.92 -3.73
C VAL A 88 -6.45 -6.34 -3.21
N GLU A 89 -5.74 -7.24 -3.88
CA GLU A 89 -5.43 -8.57 -3.37
C GLU A 89 -3.97 -8.60 -2.88
N ALA A 90 -3.77 -8.90 -1.60
CA ALA A 90 -2.46 -9.20 -1.04
C ALA A 90 -2.31 -10.73 -0.92
N ARG A 91 -1.18 -11.26 -1.37
CA ARG A 91 -0.93 -12.71 -1.43
C ARG A 91 0.40 -13.02 -0.77
N GLU A 92 0.36 -13.84 0.27
CA GLU A 92 1.55 -14.33 0.97
C GLU A 92 2.14 -15.53 0.22
N ASN A 93 1.27 -16.45 -0.22
CA ASN A 93 1.65 -17.65 -0.96
C ASN A 93 0.45 -18.17 -1.79
N ASP A 94 0.63 -19.29 -2.50
CA ASP A 94 -0.43 -19.86 -3.37
C ASP A 94 -1.73 -20.22 -2.63
N LYS A 95 -1.67 -20.44 -1.31
CA LYS A 95 -2.78 -20.90 -0.47
C LYS A 95 -3.33 -19.82 0.46
N ASN A 96 -2.65 -18.68 0.59
CA ASN A 96 -3.01 -17.60 1.49
C ASN A 96 -2.99 -16.26 0.74
N SER A 97 -4.17 -15.70 0.55
CA SER A 97 -4.37 -14.32 0.09
C SER A 97 -5.57 -13.71 0.80
N SER A 98 -5.60 -12.38 0.82
CA SER A 98 -6.73 -11.59 1.26
C SER A 98 -7.05 -10.51 0.23
N ILE A 99 -8.33 -10.22 0.07
CA ILE A 99 -8.82 -9.18 -0.83
C ILE A 99 -9.52 -8.13 0.01
N TYR A 100 -9.03 -6.89 -0.08
CA TYR A 100 -9.74 -5.72 0.41
C TYR A 100 -10.49 -5.05 -0.73
N THR A 101 -11.80 -4.84 -0.56
CA THR A 101 -12.64 -4.10 -1.52
C THR A 101 -12.85 -2.70 -0.99
N ASN A 102 -12.50 -1.70 -1.78
CA ASN A 102 -12.57 -0.30 -1.38
C ASN A 102 -14.04 0.14 -1.23
N PRO A 103 -14.53 0.42 -0.01
CA PRO A 103 -15.91 0.88 0.19
C PRO A 103 -16.17 2.26 -0.42
N ASP A 104 -15.10 3.00 -0.69
CA ASP A 104 -15.10 4.34 -1.25
C ASP A 104 -14.90 4.38 -2.77
N ALA A 105 -14.80 3.21 -3.42
CA ALA A 105 -14.68 3.11 -4.86
C ALA A 105 -15.84 3.83 -5.56
N GLY A 106 -15.51 4.82 -6.38
CA GLY A 106 -16.49 5.63 -7.10
C GLY A 106 -16.04 7.06 -7.29
N PHE A 107 -16.80 7.76 -8.13
CA PHE A 107 -16.64 9.19 -8.33
C PHE A 107 -17.09 9.95 -7.08
N LYS A 108 -16.16 10.74 -6.51
CA LYS A 108 -16.40 11.55 -5.30
C LYS A 108 -16.42 13.05 -5.57
N GLY A 109 -16.42 13.45 -6.84
CA GLY A 109 -16.25 14.84 -7.24
C GLY A 109 -14.85 15.12 -7.80
N TRP A 110 -14.64 16.37 -8.22
CA TRP A 110 -13.36 16.84 -8.71
C TRP A 110 -12.57 17.42 -7.53
N ASN A 111 -11.33 16.96 -7.34
CA ASN A 111 -10.39 17.62 -6.42
C ASN A 111 -10.09 19.01 -7.02
N ARG A 112 -10.48 20.07 -6.30
CA ARG A 112 -10.23 21.48 -6.69
C ARG A 112 -8.88 21.95 -6.18
#